data_AF-A0A1Y4HUC5-F1
#
_entry.id   AF-A0A1Y4HUC5-F1
#
_cell.length_a   1.000
_cell.length_b   1.000
_cell.length_c   1.000
_cell.angle_alpha   90.00
_cell.angle_beta   90.00
_cell.angle_gamma   90.00
#
_symmetry.space_group_name_H-M   'P 1'
#
loop_
_entity.id
_entity.type
_entity.pdbx_description
1 polymer ?
#
loop_
_entity_poly.entity_id
_entity_poly.type
_entity_poly.pdbx_seq_one_letter_code
_entity_poly.pdbx_strand_id
1 'polypeptide(L)'
;MIKVAWDVEELVALIDVYRKSDGKTTDQIEKELMDLSKSLTLRAQKLGIKHDEKFRNLNGMKMMFQNVVYTATNGQQGLSSASSSLQKVYKMLHTNSDVFELILEEFIRRYHLK
;
A
#
# COMPACT_ATOMS: atom_id res chain seq x y z
N MET A 1 15.22 2.08 15.41
CA MET A 1 14.06 2.00 14.51
C MET A 1 14.09 3.21 13.58
N ILE A 2 14.33 2.97 12.31
CA ILE A 2 14.32 3.99 11.26
C ILE A 2 12.86 4.21 10.85
N LYS A 3 12.38 5.45 10.96
CA LYS A 3 11.02 5.80 10.54
C LYS A 3 11.04 6.28 9.09
N VAL A 4 10.34 5.57 8.21
CA VAL A 4 10.15 5.95 6.81
C VAL A 4 8.66 6.21 6.57
N ALA A 5 8.33 7.44 6.17
CA ALA A 5 6.96 7.82 5.83
C ALA A 5 6.45 7.03 4.63
N TRP A 6 5.14 6.80 4.56
CA TRP A 6 4.50 6.20 3.38
C TRP A 6 4.45 7.21 2.25
N ASP A 7 5.04 6.86 1.10
CA ASP A 7 4.97 7.68 -0.09
C ASP A 7 3.79 7.33 -1.00
N VAL A 8 3.60 8.12 -2.05
CA VAL A 8 2.43 8.00 -2.95
C VAL A 8 2.45 6.68 -3.73
N GLU A 9 3.61 6.22 -4.22
CA GLU A 9 3.70 4.95 -4.96
C GLU A 9 3.37 3.76 -4.04
N GLU A 10 3.88 3.79 -2.81
CA GLU A 10 3.59 2.75 -1.80
C GLU A 10 2.10 2.69 -1.46
N LEU A 11 1.46 3.86 -1.31
CA LEU A 11 0.03 3.96 -1.00
C LEU A 11 -0.84 3.53 -2.18
N VAL A 12 -0.48 3.92 -3.41
CA VAL A 12 -1.19 3.48 -4.63
C VAL A 12 -1.16 1.96 -4.74
N ALA A 13 0.01 1.34 -4.59
CA ALA A 13 0.14 -0.11 -4.67
C ALA A 13 -0.65 -0.83 -3.55
N LEU A 14 -0.64 -0.30 -2.32
CA LEU A 14 -1.42 -0.86 -1.21
C LEU A 14 -2.94 -0.73 -1.43
N ILE A 15 -3.40 0.41 -1.93
CA ILE A 15 -4.82 0.64 -2.25
C ILE A 15 -5.27 -0.30 -3.38
N ASP A 16 -4.40 -0.59 -4.35
CA ASP A 16 -4.69 -1.57 -5.40
C ASP A 16 -4.90 -2.99 -4.84
N VAL A 17 -4.13 -3.42 -3.82
CA VAL A 17 -4.37 -4.69 -3.10
C VAL A 17 -5.76 -4.68 -2.47
N TYR A 18 -6.16 -3.58 -1.81
CA TYR A 18 -7.50 -3.44 -1.24
C TYR A 18 -8.59 -3.50 -2.32
N ARG A 19 -8.44 -2.76 -3.42
CA ARG A 19 -9.37 -2.75 -4.56
C ARG A 19 -9.59 -4.15 -5.12
N LYS A 20 -8.54 -4.98 -5.16
CA LYS A 20 -8.60 -6.36 -5.65
C LYS A 20 -8.99 -7.37 -4.57
N SER A 21 -9.24 -6.96 -3.34
CA SER A 21 -9.47 -7.87 -2.21
C SER A 21 -10.88 -8.43 -2.13
N ASP A 22 -11.84 -7.88 -2.87
CA ASP A 22 -13.22 -8.36 -2.87
C ASP A 22 -13.29 -9.84 -3.28
N GLY A 23 -14.03 -10.64 -2.52
CA GLY A 23 -14.12 -12.09 -2.67
C GLY A 23 -12.86 -12.90 -2.29
N LYS A 24 -11.77 -12.27 -1.82
CA LYS A 24 -10.57 -12.99 -1.36
C LYS A 24 -10.68 -13.41 0.10
N THR A 25 -10.06 -14.56 0.42
CA THR A 25 -9.86 -14.97 1.80
C THR A 25 -8.77 -14.13 2.48
N THR A 26 -8.76 -14.13 3.81
CA THR A 26 -7.70 -13.48 4.60
C THR A 26 -6.31 -13.95 4.15
N ASP A 27 -6.11 -15.26 3.99
CA ASP A 27 -4.81 -15.83 3.58
C ASP A 27 -4.37 -15.35 2.19
N GLN A 28 -5.30 -15.18 1.25
CA GLN A 28 -5.00 -14.65 -0.07
C GLN A 28 -4.57 -13.17 0.01
N ILE A 29 -5.25 -12.37 0.82
CA ILE A 29 -4.88 -10.96 1.05
C ILE A 29 -3.52 -10.88 1.74
N GLU A 30 -3.26 -11.72 2.75
CA GLU A 30 -1.97 -11.75 3.45
C GLU A 30 -0.81 -12.10 2.52
N LYS A 31 -1.02 -13.03 1.58
CA LYS A 31 -0.03 -13.36 0.55
C LYS A 31 0.27 -12.15 -0.34
N GLU A 32 -0.74 -11.43 -0.79
CA GLU A 32 -0.54 -10.22 -1.62
C GLU A 32 0.16 -9.10 -0.86
N LEU A 33 -0.17 -8.91 0.43
CA LEU A 33 0.54 -7.96 1.29
C LEU A 33 2.01 -8.36 1.49
N MET A 34 2.30 -9.65 1.58
CA MET A 34 3.67 -10.16 1.68
C MET A 34 4.45 -9.94 0.38
N ASP A 35 3.83 -10.16 -0.78
CA ASP A 35 4.49 -9.95 -2.07
C ASP A 35 4.68 -8.46 -2.38
N LEU A 36 3.72 -7.61 -1.97
CA LEU A 36 3.89 -6.16 -1.99
C LEU A 36 5.01 -5.72 -1.05
N SER A 37 5.08 -6.26 0.17
CA SER A 37 6.17 -5.98 1.13
C SER A 37 7.55 -6.18 0.49
N LYS A 38 7.77 -7.32 -0.17
CA LYS A 38 9.03 -7.61 -0.89
C LYS A 38 9.31 -6.59 -2.00
N SER A 39 8.27 -6.23 -2.77
CA SER A 39 8.38 -5.23 -3.85
C SER A 39 8.75 -3.85 -3.31
N LEU A 40 8.20 -3.45 -2.16
CA LEU A 40 8.54 -2.21 -1.48
C LEU A 40 9.97 -2.21 -0.92
N THR A 41 10.42 -3.33 -0.36
CA THR A 41 11.82 -3.50 0.07
C THR A 41 12.78 -3.38 -1.12
N LEU A 42 12.49 -4.04 -2.24
CA LEU A 42 13.29 -3.91 -3.46
C LEU A 42 13.35 -2.45 -3.94
N ARG A 43 12.20 -1.77 -3.93
CA ARG A 43 12.12 -0.35 -4.29
C ARG A 43 13.00 0.50 -3.38
N ALA A 44 12.90 0.33 -2.06
CA ALA A 44 13.70 1.07 -1.10
C ALA A 44 15.21 0.86 -1.33
N GLN A 45 15.63 -0.37 -1.63
CA GLN A 45 17.01 -0.69 -1.99
C GLN A 45 17.45 0.03 -3.28
N LYS A 46 16.65 -0.05 -4.36
CA LYS A 46 16.95 0.62 -5.64
C LYS A 46 17.04 2.15 -5.50
N LEU A 47 16.24 2.74 -4.61
CA LEU A 47 16.23 4.18 -4.35
C LEU A 47 17.24 4.62 -3.27
N GLY A 48 18.00 3.70 -2.68
CA GLY A 48 18.95 4.01 -1.61
C GLY A 48 18.30 4.48 -0.31
N ILE A 49 17.02 4.18 -0.08
CA ILE A 49 16.28 4.53 1.13
C ILE A 49 16.80 3.66 2.27
N LYS A 50 17.43 4.28 3.28
CA LYS A 50 17.87 3.59 4.49
C LYS A 50 16.65 3.08 5.27
N HIS A 51 16.67 1.79 5.60
CA HIS A 51 15.59 1.14 6.31
C HIS A 51 16.10 -0.02 7.18
N ASP A 52 15.27 -0.47 8.12
CA ASP A 52 15.54 -1.62 9.00
C ASP A 52 14.51 -2.73 8.77
N GLU A 53 14.56 -3.80 9.56
CA GLU A 53 13.67 -4.97 9.46
C GLU A 53 12.18 -4.65 9.72
N LYS A 54 11.86 -3.45 10.24
CA LYS A 54 10.48 -3.01 10.44
C LYS A 54 9.89 -2.32 9.23
N PHE A 55 10.71 -1.99 8.24
CA PHE A 55 10.25 -1.32 7.03
C PHE A 55 9.32 -2.22 6.22
N ARG A 56 8.06 -1.79 6.12
CA ARG A 56 7.02 -2.44 5.30
C ARG A 56 6.91 -3.95 5.51
N ASN A 57 7.25 -4.45 6.70
CA ASN A 57 7.08 -5.87 7.02
C ASN A 57 5.59 -6.24 7.08
N LEU A 58 5.27 -7.53 7.05
CA LEU A 58 3.89 -8.00 6.95
C LEU A 58 2.95 -7.40 8.01
N ASN A 59 3.40 -7.25 9.26
CA ASN A 59 2.60 -6.64 10.32
C ASN A 59 2.29 -5.17 10.00
N GLY A 60 3.29 -4.40 9.56
CA GLY A 60 3.09 -3.02 9.12
C GLY A 60 2.17 -2.91 7.90
N MET A 61 2.28 -3.86 6.96
CA MET A 61 1.39 -3.94 5.80
C MET A 61 -0.06 -4.19 6.21
N LYS A 62 -0.31 -5.18 7.10
CA LYS A 62 -1.65 -5.48 7.63
C LYS A 62 -2.27 -4.28 8.33
N MET A 63 -1.52 -3.60 9.19
CA MET A 63 -1.99 -2.40 9.88
C MET A 63 -2.39 -1.31 8.89
N MET A 64 -1.56 -1.06 7.88
CA MET A 64 -1.84 -0.03 6.88
C MET A 64 -2.98 -0.41 5.94
N PHE A 65 -3.13 -1.69 5.61
CA PHE A 65 -4.30 -2.20 4.91
C PHE A 65 -5.59 -1.91 5.69
N GLN A 66 -5.60 -2.11 7.01
CA GLN A 66 -6.77 -1.75 7.83
C GLN A 66 -7.04 -0.24 7.88
N ASN A 67 -6.03 0.62 7.73
CA ASN A 67 -6.25 2.06 7.55
C ASN A 67 -6.88 2.39 6.18
N VAL A 68 -6.56 1.61 5.14
CA VAL A 68 -7.23 1.71 3.82
C VAL A 68 -8.70 1.29 3.97
N VAL A 69 -8.99 0.16 4.61
CA VAL A 69 -10.36 -0.30 4.90
C VAL A 69 -11.16 0.77 5.64
N TYR A 70 -10.57 1.41 6.65
CA TYR A 70 -11.20 2.52 7.36
C TYR A 70 -11.52 3.70 6.46
N THR A 71 -10.58 4.09 5.60
CA THR A 71 -10.81 5.18 4.64
C THR A 71 -11.90 4.83 3.64
N ALA A 72 -11.89 3.61 3.10
CA ALA A 72 -12.82 3.15 2.09
C ALA A 72 -14.25 2.98 2.61
N THR A 73 -14.40 2.60 3.88
CA THR A 73 -15.70 2.40 4.53
C THR A 73 -16.21 3.64 5.24
N ASN A 74 -15.60 4.81 5.01
CA ASN A 74 -15.91 6.06 5.71
C ASN A 74 -15.92 5.88 7.25
N GLY A 75 -14.99 5.07 7.75
CA GLY A 75 -14.77 4.83 9.17
C GLY A 75 -15.59 3.73 9.82
N GLN A 76 -16.38 2.96 9.06
CA GLN A 76 -17.21 1.87 9.61
C GLN A 76 -16.41 0.62 10.00
N GLN A 77 -15.28 0.35 9.34
CA GLN A 77 -14.45 -0.84 9.57
C GLN A 77 -12.96 -0.48 9.61
N GLY A 78 -12.11 -1.39 10.07
CA GLY A 78 -10.65 -1.20 10.06
C GLY A 78 -10.11 -0.32 11.18
N LEU A 79 -8.93 0.28 10.95
CA LEU A 79 -8.21 1.07 11.96
C LEU A 79 -8.26 2.56 11.65
N SER A 80 -8.58 3.38 12.66
CA SER A 80 -8.79 4.83 12.55
C SER A 80 -7.50 5.67 12.51
N SER A 81 -6.36 5.07 12.12
CA SER A 81 -5.05 5.73 12.07
C SER A 81 -4.66 6.16 10.65
N ALA A 82 -5.65 6.39 9.78
CA ALA A 82 -5.44 6.82 8.40
C ALA A 82 -4.83 8.23 8.33
N SER A 83 -3.66 8.35 7.70
CA SER A 83 -3.01 9.63 7.50
C SER A 83 -3.73 10.48 6.44
N SER A 84 -3.52 11.80 6.46
CA SER A 84 -4.03 12.69 5.42
C SER A 84 -3.50 12.34 4.02
N SER A 85 -2.27 11.83 3.92
CA SER A 85 -1.71 11.33 2.66
C SER A 85 -2.48 10.12 2.14
N LEU A 86 -2.78 9.15 3.01
CA LEU A 86 -3.59 7.99 2.63
C LEU A 86 -4.97 8.41 2.12
N GLN A 87 -5.65 9.31 2.83
CA GLN A 87 -6.96 9.82 2.41
C GLN A 87 -6.91 10.53 1.05
N LYS A 88 -5.87 11.32 0.80
CA LYS A 88 -5.67 12.00 -0.49
C LYS A 88 -5.43 11.01 -1.63
N VAL A 89 -4.57 10.01 -1.44
CA VAL A 89 -4.29 9.00 -2.45
C VAL A 89 -5.51 8.10 -2.69
N TYR A 90 -6.27 7.75 -1.64
CA TYR A 90 -7.52 7.03 -1.80
C TYR A 90 -8.56 7.86 -2.56
N LYS A 91 -8.69 9.16 -2.27
CA LYS A 91 -9.56 10.06 -3.04
C LYS A 91 -9.14 10.15 -4.51
N MET A 92 -7.83 10.15 -4.80
CA MET A 92 -7.30 10.19 -6.16
C MET A 92 -7.79 9.01 -7.02
N LEU A 93 -7.99 7.82 -6.43
CA LEU A 93 -8.57 6.67 -7.12
C LEU A 93 -9.91 7.01 -7.81
N HIS A 94 -10.71 7.89 -7.20
CA HIS A 94 -12.03 8.26 -7.71
C HIS A 94 -12.06 9.60 -8.46
N THR A 95 -11.19 10.54 -8.11
CA THR A 95 -11.22 11.88 -8.71
C THR A 95 -10.25 12.06 -9.87
N ASN A 96 -9.17 11.26 -9.93
CA ASN A 96 -8.14 11.30 -10.97
C ASN A 96 -7.62 9.88 -11.23
N SER A 97 -8.51 8.96 -11.63
CA SER A 97 -8.19 7.54 -11.82
C SER A 97 -7.01 7.33 -12.76
N ASP A 98 -6.89 8.12 -13.83
CA ASP A 98 -5.80 7.98 -14.82
C ASP A 98 -4.42 8.23 -14.19
N VAL A 99 -4.34 9.18 -13.25
CA VAL A 99 -3.10 9.47 -12.51
C VAL A 99 -2.80 8.32 -11.55
N PHE A 100 -3.83 7.76 -10.90
CA PHE A 100 -3.68 6.60 -10.03
C PHE A 100 -3.14 5.39 -10.81
N GLU A 101 -3.75 5.07 -11.96
CA GLU A 101 -3.31 3.96 -12.80
C GLU A 101 -1.91 4.19 -13.36
N LEU A 102 -1.58 5.40 -13.82
CA LEU A 102 -0.23 5.69 -14.31
C LEU A 102 0.85 5.45 -13.24
N ILE A 103 0.59 5.86 -11.99
CA ILE A 103 1.51 5.61 -10.88
C ILE A 103 1.62 4.12 -10.58
N LEU A 104 0.49 3.40 -10.60
CA LEU A 104 0.43 1.96 -10.36
C LEU A 104 1.20 1.18 -11.43
N GLU A 105 0.98 1.49 -12.70
CA GLU A 105 1.65 0.88 -13.85
C GLU A 105 3.16 1.10 -13.78
N GLU A 106 3.60 2.33 -13.50
CA GLU A 106 5.02 2.65 -13.32
C GLU A 106 5.65 1.90 -12.14
N PHE A 107 4.93 1.79 -11.02
CA PHE A 107 5.39 1.01 -9.86
C PHE A 107 5.55 -0.48 -10.23
N ILE A 108 4.53 -1.08 -10.85
CA ILE A 108 4.54 -2.50 -11.25
C ILE A 108 5.68 -2.75 -12.24
N ARG A 109 5.83 -1.90 -13.26
CA ARG A 109 6.88 -2.02 -14.29
C ARG A 109 8.28 -2.04 -13.69
N ARG A 110 8.52 -1.30 -12.61
CA ARG A 110 9.85 -1.13 -12.00
C ARG A 110 10.17 -2.13 -10.89
N TYR A 111 9.14 -2.59 -10.17
CA TYR A 111 9.33 -3.25 -8.87
C TYR A 111 8.54 -4.55 -8.69
N HIS A 112 7.62 -4.90 -9.58
CA HIS A 112 6.89 -6.17 -9.45
C HIS A 112 7.84 -7.36 -9.64
N LEU A 113 7.93 -8.19 -8.61
CA LEU A 113 8.70 -9.42 -8.62
C LEU A 113 7.87 -10.50 -9.35
N LYS A 114 8.45 -11.11 -10.39
CA LYS A 114 7.86 -12.27 -11.09
C LYS A 114 7.97 -13.54 -10.26
#